data_AF-A0A838ERR9-F1
#
_entry.id   AF-A0A838ERR9-F1
#
_cell.length_a   1.000
_cell.length_b   1.000
_cell.length_c   1.000
_cell.angle_alpha   90.00
_cell.angle_beta   90.00
_cell.angle_gamma   90.00
#
_symmetry.space_group_name_H-M   'P 1'
#
loop_
_entity.id
_entity.type
_entity.pdbx_description
1 polymer ?
#
loop_
_entity_poly.entity_id
_entity_poly.type
_entity_poly.pdbx_seq_one_letter_code
_entity_poly.pdbx_strand_id
1 'polypeptide(L)'
;PKEEVAVEGEVKSSGNPFISNLNPTQVLDPRAAYLMTNLLRGVTLYGTAAAAGRTLGGNIGGKTGTTNNYVDALFVGFSANVVVGAWVGFDDNRSLGYGETGGKSALPMWIDYMGSAIGKYGAPEFKVPDGIVNMLVNKETGKPLPPGTTDGFLESFAQGFDPNADPQSFEQGTQQLNGSTPPTMDDDDYFMNQ
;
A
#
# COMPACT_ATOMS: atom_id res chain seq x y z
N PRO A 1 9.73 -34.20 -53.64
CA PRO A 1 10.06 -32.80 -53.35
C PRO A 1 8.81 -32.00 -53.00
N LYS A 2 8.58 -31.81 -51.69
CA LYS A 2 7.75 -30.72 -51.16
C LYS A 2 8.59 -30.10 -50.06
N GLU A 3 9.07 -28.89 -50.31
CA GLU A 3 9.79 -28.08 -49.33
C GLU A 3 8.81 -27.68 -48.22
N GLU A 4 9.15 -28.08 -47.00
CA GLU A 4 8.53 -27.57 -45.79
C GLU A 4 9.27 -26.28 -45.43
N VAL A 5 8.64 -25.14 -45.72
CA VAL A 5 9.18 -23.83 -45.36
C VAL A 5 8.94 -23.64 -43.87
N ALA A 6 9.99 -23.83 -43.08
CA ALA A 6 10.02 -23.45 -41.68
C ALA A 6 9.86 -21.93 -41.59
N VAL A 7 8.73 -21.46 -41.07
CA VAL A 7 8.56 -20.06 -40.68
C VAL A 7 9.12 -19.93 -39.27
N GLU A 8 10.42 -19.62 -39.17
CA GLU A 8 11.01 -19.09 -37.95
C GLU A 8 10.44 -17.68 -37.72
N GLY A 9 9.26 -17.63 -37.10
CA GLY A 9 8.76 -16.40 -36.50
C GLY A 9 9.45 -16.20 -35.17
N GLU A 10 10.39 -15.25 -35.10
CA GLU A 10 10.76 -14.64 -33.82
C GLU A 10 9.48 -14.21 -33.10
N VAL A 11 9.11 -14.91 -32.04
CA VAL A 11 8.12 -14.41 -31.08
C VAL A 11 8.79 -13.24 -30.37
N LYS A 12 8.70 -12.05 -30.98
CA LYS A 12 8.91 -10.81 -30.25
C LYS A 12 7.90 -10.84 -29.12
N SER A 13 8.39 -11.02 -27.89
CA SER A 13 7.64 -10.78 -26.68
C SER A 13 7.23 -9.30 -26.71
N SER A 14 6.11 -9.01 -27.38
CA SER A 14 5.44 -7.75 -27.22
C SER A 14 5.00 -7.75 -25.77
N GLY A 15 5.68 -6.94 -24.94
CA GLY A 15 5.31 -6.73 -23.56
C GLY A 15 3.80 -6.49 -23.46
N ASN A 16 3.20 -6.97 -22.38
CA ASN A 16 1.77 -6.94 -22.16
C ASN A 16 1.16 -5.59 -22.63
N PRO A 17 0.25 -5.58 -23.62
CA PRO A 17 -0.31 -4.35 -24.19
C PRO A 17 -1.12 -3.52 -23.17
N PHE A 18 -1.46 -4.11 -22.01
CA PHE A 18 -2.05 -3.39 -20.89
C PHE A 18 -1.02 -2.61 -20.04
N ILE A 19 0.29 -2.87 -20.21
CA ILE A 19 1.39 -2.15 -19.54
C ILE A 19 1.93 -1.01 -20.42
N SER A 20 1.81 -1.10 -21.75
CA SER A 20 2.38 -0.13 -22.69
C SER A 20 1.76 1.28 -22.60
N ASN A 21 0.59 1.42 -21.99
CA ASN A 21 -0.09 2.72 -21.77
C ASN A 21 0.02 3.23 -20.34
N LEU A 22 0.79 2.57 -19.47
CA LEU A 22 1.07 3.09 -18.13
C LEU A 22 2.06 4.24 -18.27
N ASN A 23 1.56 5.48 -18.21
CA ASN A 23 2.40 6.65 -18.07
C ASN A 23 2.80 6.76 -16.59
N PRO A 24 4.08 6.56 -16.21
CA PRO A 24 4.51 6.54 -14.81
C PRO A 24 4.61 7.96 -14.27
N THR A 25 3.49 8.67 -14.22
CA THR A 25 3.41 9.97 -13.55
C THR A 25 3.53 9.72 -12.07
N GLN A 26 4.55 10.30 -11.45
CA GLN A 26 4.68 10.26 -9.99
C GLN A 26 3.58 11.12 -9.37
N VAL A 27 2.63 10.46 -8.68
CA VAL A 27 1.46 11.13 -8.08
C VAL A 27 1.75 11.62 -6.65
N LEU A 28 2.62 10.92 -5.91
CA LEU A 28 2.97 11.25 -4.53
C LEU A 28 4.47 11.54 -4.39
N ASP A 29 4.84 12.37 -3.41
CA ASP A 29 6.21 12.47 -2.93
C ASP A 29 6.72 11.08 -2.48
N PRO A 30 7.93 10.64 -2.85
CA PRO A 30 8.42 9.32 -2.51
C PRO A 30 8.46 9.08 -0.99
N ARG A 31 8.76 10.13 -0.21
CA ARG A 31 8.76 10.07 1.26
C ARG A 31 7.35 9.82 1.77
N ALA A 32 6.36 10.54 1.26
CA ALA A 32 4.95 10.33 1.63
C ALA A 32 4.48 8.91 1.28
N ALA A 33 4.83 8.39 0.10
CA ALA A 33 4.52 7.03 -0.30
C ALA A 33 5.17 5.97 0.61
N TYR A 34 6.43 6.19 1.03
CA TYR A 34 7.13 5.31 1.96
C TYR A 34 6.52 5.35 3.37
N LEU A 35 6.16 6.52 3.88
CA LEU A 35 5.46 6.66 5.16
C LEU A 35 4.11 5.94 5.13
N MET A 36 3.32 6.14 4.07
CA MET A 36 2.06 5.41 3.88
C MET A 36 2.27 3.90 3.80
N THR A 37 3.36 3.46 3.15
CA THR A 37 3.73 2.05 3.12
C THR A 37 3.96 1.51 4.53
N ASN A 38 4.70 2.21 5.38
CA ASN A 38 4.94 1.79 6.76
C ASN A 38 3.65 1.77 7.60
N LEU A 39 2.77 2.75 7.43
CA LEU A 39 1.45 2.73 8.09
C LEU A 39 0.63 1.50 7.67
N LEU A 40 0.62 1.17 6.38
CA LEU A 40 -0.11 0.02 5.85
C LEU A 40 0.55 -1.33 6.21
N ARG A 41 1.87 -1.35 6.44
CA ARG A 41 2.55 -2.50 7.08
C ARG A 41 2.12 -2.65 8.54
N GLY A 42 1.86 -1.55 9.24
CA GLY A 42 1.30 -1.60 10.60
C GLY A 42 0.00 -2.40 10.67
N VAL A 43 -0.87 -2.29 9.65
CA VAL A 43 -2.13 -3.05 9.57
C VAL A 43 -1.89 -4.57 9.44
N THR A 44 -0.90 -4.98 8.66
CA THR A 44 -0.56 -6.40 8.40
C THR A 44 0.34 -7.01 9.47
N LEU A 45 1.04 -6.19 10.25
CA LEU A 45 1.89 -6.63 11.36
C LEU A 45 1.14 -6.67 12.70
N TYR A 46 0.36 -5.63 12.99
CA TYR A 46 -0.21 -5.39 14.32
C TYR A 46 -1.71 -5.10 14.30
N GLY A 47 -2.29 -4.79 13.14
CA GLY A 47 -3.68 -4.35 13.01
C GLY A 47 -4.67 -5.43 12.59
N THR A 48 -5.74 -4.97 11.91
CA THR A 48 -6.87 -5.81 11.48
C THR A 48 -6.49 -6.93 10.50
N ALA A 49 -5.32 -6.85 9.87
CA ALA A 49 -4.81 -7.86 8.95
C ALA A 49 -3.55 -8.56 9.47
N ALA A 50 -3.31 -8.57 10.78
CA ALA A 50 -2.12 -9.17 11.39
C ALA A 50 -1.88 -10.64 11.00
N ALA A 51 -2.93 -11.37 10.58
CA ALA A 51 -2.80 -12.74 10.07
C ALA A 51 -1.94 -12.81 8.78
N ALA A 52 -1.97 -11.79 7.92
CA ALA A 52 -1.16 -11.75 6.72
C ALA A 52 0.33 -11.70 7.06
N GLY A 53 0.74 -10.79 7.96
CA GLY A 53 2.14 -10.68 8.36
C GLY A 53 2.67 -11.95 9.05
N ARG A 54 1.83 -12.59 9.88
CA ARG A 54 2.18 -13.87 10.52
C ARG A 54 2.37 -15.02 9.53
N THR A 55 1.67 -14.99 8.40
CA THR A 55 1.66 -16.10 7.43
C THR A 55 2.68 -15.89 6.31
N LEU A 56 2.81 -14.66 5.83
CA LEU A 56 3.57 -14.31 4.62
C LEU A 56 4.84 -13.49 4.90
N GLY A 57 5.07 -13.07 6.15
CA GLY A 57 6.21 -12.24 6.55
C GLY A 57 5.91 -10.74 6.59
N GLY A 58 6.90 -9.94 7.01
CA GLY A 58 6.72 -8.51 7.34
C GLY A 58 6.90 -7.50 6.20
N ASN A 59 7.16 -7.97 4.97
CA ASN A 59 7.42 -7.14 3.79
C ASN A 59 6.16 -6.94 2.93
N ILE A 60 5.01 -6.84 3.59
CA ILE A 60 3.71 -6.61 2.95
C ILE A 60 2.94 -5.53 3.70
N GLY A 61 2.24 -4.69 2.96
CA GLY A 61 1.29 -3.71 3.50
C GLY A 61 -0.12 -4.02 3.00
N GLY A 62 -1.14 -3.46 3.66
CA GLY A 62 -2.50 -3.54 3.14
C GLY A 62 -3.54 -2.88 4.03
N LYS A 63 -4.77 -2.86 3.54
CA LYS A 63 -5.90 -2.24 4.24
C LYS A 63 -7.16 -3.08 4.08
N THR A 64 -7.86 -3.26 5.21
CA THR A 64 -9.22 -3.83 5.23
C THR A 64 -10.25 -2.76 4.86
N GLY A 65 -11.24 -3.15 4.06
CA GLY A 65 -12.47 -2.41 3.84
C GLY A 65 -13.70 -3.27 4.14
N THR A 66 -14.75 -2.65 4.64
CA THR A 66 -16.04 -3.30 4.94
C THR A 66 -17.13 -2.26 4.76
N THR A 67 -18.11 -2.52 3.91
CA THR A 67 -19.23 -1.60 3.70
C THR A 67 -20.27 -1.75 4.81
N ASN A 68 -21.18 -0.78 4.89
CA ASN A 68 -22.29 -0.82 5.85
C ASN A 68 -23.12 -2.10 5.66
N ASN A 69 -23.71 -2.58 6.74
CA ASN A 69 -24.52 -3.82 6.76
C ASN A 69 -23.78 -5.10 6.29
N TYR A 70 -22.44 -5.08 6.23
CA TYR A 70 -21.62 -6.22 5.81
C TYR A 70 -21.98 -6.72 4.40
N VAL A 71 -22.30 -5.81 3.47
CA VAL A 71 -22.61 -6.19 2.08
C VAL A 71 -21.32 -6.60 1.34
N ASP A 72 -20.25 -5.84 1.56
CA ASP A 72 -18.96 -6.06 0.94
C ASP A 72 -17.86 -6.18 2.00
N ALA A 73 -17.00 -7.16 1.79
CA ALA A 73 -15.74 -7.30 2.50
C ALA A 73 -14.60 -7.23 1.47
N LEU A 74 -13.64 -6.33 1.66
CA LEU A 74 -12.47 -6.24 0.80
C LEU A 74 -11.16 -6.15 1.57
N PHE A 75 -10.10 -6.60 0.92
CA PHE A 75 -8.73 -6.38 1.37
C PHE A 75 -7.87 -6.05 0.15
N VAL A 76 -7.16 -4.93 0.22
CA VAL A 76 -6.15 -4.56 -0.77
C VAL A 76 -4.79 -4.58 -0.08
N GLY A 77 -3.87 -5.36 -0.62
CA GLY A 77 -2.53 -5.51 -0.05
C GLY A 77 -1.47 -5.62 -1.14
N PHE A 78 -0.22 -5.44 -0.73
CA PHE A 78 0.90 -5.35 -1.65
C PHE A 78 2.22 -5.79 -1.00
N SER A 79 3.15 -6.28 -1.84
CA SER A 79 4.59 -6.27 -1.60
C SER A 79 5.24 -5.20 -2.48
N ALA A 80 6.56 -5.04 -2.42
CA ALA A 80 7.28 -4.13 -3.31
C ALA A 80 7.09 -4.46 -4.81
N ASN A 81 6.74 -5.70 -5.16
CA ASN A 81 6.71 -6.18 -6.54
C ASN A 81 5.30 -6.54 -7.05
N VAL A 82 4.30 -6.66 -6.17
CA VAL A 82 2.95 -7.07 -6.56
C VAL A 82 1.88 -6.44 -5.66
N VAL A 83 0.78 -6.02 -6.26
CA VAL A 83 -0.43 -5.55 -5.58
C VAL A 83 -1.60 -6.49 -5.92
N VAL A 84 -2.42 -6.79 -4.93
CA VAL A 84 -3.58 -7.67 -5.07
C VAL A 84 -4.75 -7.09 -4.29
N GLY A 85 -5.92 -7.03 -4.92
CA GLY A 85 -7.20 -6.78 -4.27
C GLY A 85 -8.04 -8.05 -4.22
N ALA A 86 -8.66 -8.33 -3.07
CA ALA A 86 -9.65 -9.37 -2.91
C ALA A 86 -10.95 -8.75 -2.40
N TRP A 87 -12.08 -9.17 -2.97
CA TRP A 87 -13.42 -8.73 -2.60
C TRP A 87 -14.34 -9.94 -2.46
N VAL A 88 -15.27 -9.85 -1.52
CA VAL A 88 -16.36 -10.80 -1.30
C VAL A 88 -17.65 -10.01 -1.15
N GLY A 89 -18.67 -10.44 -1.88
CA GLY A 89 -20.04 -9.95 -1.81
C GLY A 89 -20.97 -10.92 -2.53
N PHE A 90 -22.27 -10.70 -2.40
CA PHE A 90 -23.27 -11.41 -3.18
C PHE A 90 -23.78 -10.51 -4.31
N ASP A 91 -24.07 -11.10 -5.47
CA ASP A 91 -24.54 -10.37 -6.66
C ASP A 91 -25.86 -9.60 -6.42
N ASP A 92 -26.66 -10.01 -5.43
CA ASP A 92 -27.94 -9.39 -5.05
C ASP A 92 -27.80 -8.38 -3.89
N ASN A 93 -26.58 -7.98 -3.53
CA ASN A 93 -26.26 -7.05 -2.43
C ASN A 93 -26.80 -7.46 -1.06
N ARG A 94 -27.16 -8.73 -0.85
CA ARG A 94 -27.55 -9.19 0.49
C ARG A 94 -26.34 -9.19 1.42
N SER A 95 -26.61 -9.04 2.72
CA SER A 95 -25.56 -9.07 3.75
C SER A 95 -24.79 -10.39 3.76
N LEU A 96 -23.48 -10.32 3.94
CA LEU A 96 -22.60 -11.47 4.23
C LEU A 96 -22.86 -12.04 5.63
N GLY A 97 -23.48 -11.25 6.52
CA GLY A 97 -23.74 -11.61 7.90
C GLY A 97 -22.90 -10.78 8.88
N TYR A 98 -23.39 -10.68 10.11
CA TYR A 98 -22.74 -9.86 11.13
C TYR A 98 -21.31 -10.32 11.41
N GLY A 99 -20.35 -9.40 11.30
CA GLY A 99 -18.94 -9.65 11.55
C GLY A 99 -18.16 -10.18 10.35
N GLU A 100 -18.78 -10.33 9.19
CA GLU A 100 -18.10 -10.63 7.92
C GLU A 100 -17.41 -9.37 7.38
N THR A 101 -16.22 -9.11 7.91
CA THR A 101 -15.38 -7.95 7.55
C THR A 101 -14.30 -8.33 6.55
N GLY A 102 -13.64 -7.32 5.97
CA GLY A 102 -12.49 -7.52 5.09
C GLY A 102 -11.39 -8.41 5.70
N GLY A 103 -11.16 -8.31 7.01
CA GLY A 103 -10.17 -9.13 7.73
C GLY A 103 -10.61 -10.58 7.96
N LYS A 104 -11.91 -10.88 7.88
CA LYS A 104 -12.48 -12.20 8.13
C LYS A 104 -12.82 -12.95 6.83
N SER A 105 -13.43 -12.25 5.87
CA SER A 105 -13.99 -12.86 4.66
C SER A 105 -13.06 -12.74 3.46
N ALA A 106 -12.49 -11.55 3.22
CA ALA A 106 -11.63 -11.30 2.05
C ALA A 106 -10.16 -11.70 2.31
N LEU A 107 -9.64 -11.40 3.51
CA LEU A 107 -8.23 -11.59 3.85
C LEU A 107 -7.74 -13.05 3.70
N PRO A 108 -8.47 -14.11 4.10
CA PRO A 108 -7.97 -15.48 3.94
C PRO A 108 -7.70 -15.87 2.48
N MET A 109 -8.60 -15.49 1.57
CA MET A 109 -8.41 -15.71 0.12
C MET A 109 -7.23 -14.90 -0.42
N TRP A 110 -7.10 -13.66 0.05
CA TRP A 110 -5.97 -12.81 -0.30
C TRP A 110 -4.64 -13.43 0.14
N ILE A 111 -4.56 -13.97 1.37
CA ILE A 111 -3.34 -14.61 1.89
C ILE A 111 -2.95 -15.81 1.03
N ASP A 112 -3.90 -16.67 0.68
CA ASP A 112 -3.66 -17.86 -0.14
C ASP A 112 -3.09 -17.48 -1.53
N TYR A 113 -3.77 -16.56 -2.23
CA TYR A 113 -3.29 -16.08 -3.52
C TYR A 113 -1.95 -15.36 -3.43
N MET A 114 -1.81 -14.46 -2.45
CA MET A 114 -0.59 -13.67 -2.28
C MET A 114 0.61 -14.55 -1.93
N GLY A 115 0.42 -15.66 -1.21
CA GLY A 115 1.49 -16.64 -0.97
C GLY A 115 2.08 -17.19 -2.27
N SER A 116 1.22 -17.54 -3.23
CA SER A 116 1.65 -17.96 -4.57
C SER A 116 2.30 -16.80 -5.35
N ALA A 117 1.74 -15.60 -5.25
CA ALA A 117 2.27 -14.42 -5.93
C ALA A 117 3.67 -14.04 -5.41
N ILE A 118 3.90 -14.08 -4.10
CA ILE A 118 5.20 -13.82 -3.48
C ILE A 118 6.22 -14.89 -3.88
N GLY A 119 5.81 -16.16 -3.96
CA GLY A 119 6.69 -17.22 -4.48
C GLY A 119 7.19 -16.94 -5.91
N LYS A 120 6.38 -16.27 -6.73
CA LYS A 120 6.71 -15.93 -8.12
C LYS A 120 7.45 -14.59 -8.29
N TYR A 121 7.01 -13.55 -7.59
CA TYR A 121 7.48 -12.17 -7.80
C TYR A 121 8.38 -11.65 -6.67
N GLY A 122 8.44 -12.34 -5.54
CA GLY A 122 9.17 -11.94 -4.35
C GLY A 122 8.45 -10.89 -3.49
N ALA A 123 8.93 -10.76 -2.25
CA ALA A 123 8.54 -9.70 -1.30
C ALA A 123 9.80 -9.09 -0.66
N PRO A 124 10.63 -8.38 -1.45
CA PRO A 124 11.81 -7.72 -0.88
C PRO A 124 11.37 -6.59 0.05
N GLU A 125 12.32 -6.11 0.85
CA GLU A 125 12.09 -4.91 1.67
C GLU A 125 11.77 -3.70 0.79
N PHE A 126 10.95 -2.80 1.32
CA PHE A 126 10.62 -1.55 0.63
C PHE A 126 11.82 -0.61 0.64
N LYS A 127 12.17 -0.06 -0.53
CA LYS A 127 13.28 0.88 -0.66
C LYS A 127 12.96 2.17 0.09
N VAL A 128 13.85 2.55 1.01
CA VAL A 128 13.78 3.83 1.71
C VAL A 128 14.22 4.95 0.75
N PRO A 129 13.39 5.97 0.49
CA PRO A 129 13.79 7.13 -0.30
C PRO A 129 14.65 8.10 0.52
N ASP A 130 15.35 8.99 -0.17
CA ASP A 130 16.11 10.07 0.46
C ASP A 130 15.18 11.00 1.26
N GLY A 131 15.69 11.56 2.35
CA GLY A 131 14.92 12.45 3.22
C GLY A 131 13.93 11.73 4.15
N ILE A 132 14.10 10.43 4.38
CA ILE A 132 13.47 9.72 5.51
C ILE A 132 14.41 9.71 6.71
N VAL A 133 13.88 10.04 7.88
CA VAL A 133 14.55 9.99 9.18
C VAL A 133 13.87 8.91 10.02
N ASN A 134 14.64 7.94 10.52
CA ASN A 134 14.13 6.91 11.42
C ASN A 134 14.52 7.23 12.86
N MET A 135 13.57 7.09 13.78
CA MET A 135 13.72 7.49 15.17
C MET A 135 13.03 6.46 16.07
N LEU A 136 13.65 6.16 17.21
CA LEU A 136 12.94 5.44 18.27
C LEU A 136 12.00 6.40 19.00
N VAL A 137 10.73 6.03 19.06
CA VAL A 137 9.70 6.76 19.79
C VAL A 137 9.11 5.89 20.89
N ASN A 138 8.66 6.54 21.96
CA ASN A 138 7.86 5.90 22.98
C ASN A 138 6.42 5.72 22.45
N LYS A 139 5.91 4.48 22.46
CA LYS A 139 4.60 4.14 21.89
C LYS A 139 3.41 4.84 22.55
N GLU A 140 3.53 5.16 23.83
CA GLU A 140 2.44 5.76 24.61
C GLU A 140 2.39 7.27 24.43
N THR A 141 3.55 7.91 24.37
CA THR A 141 3.67 9.38 24.35
C THR A 141 3.93 9.95 22.96
N GLY A 142 4.36 9.12 21.99
CA GLY A 142 4.77 9.55 20.65
C GLY A 142 6.07 10.36 20.62
N LYS A 143 6.77 10.49 21.75
CA LYS A 143 7.98 11.33 21.87
C LYS A 143 9.25 10.58 21.49
N PRO A 144 10.27 11.27 20.95
CA PRO A 144 11.59 10.69 20.72
C PRO A 144 12.18 10.10 21.99
N LEU A 145 12.83 8.95 21.86
CA LEU A 145 13.63 8.36 22.91
C LEU A 145 15.10 8.80 22.79
N PRO A 146 15.83 8.90 23.92
CA PRO A 146 17.25 9.22 23.90
C PRO A 146 18.07 8.20 23.08
N PRO A 147 19.17 8.63 22.43
CA PRO A 147 20.11 7.72 21.77
C PRO A 147 20.60 6.61 22.71
N GLY A 148 20.71 5.39 22.20
CA GLY A 148 21.16 4.22 22.97
C GLY A 148 20.06 3.51 23.76
N THR A 149 18.81 3.99 23.70
CA THR A 149 17.66 3.26 24.23
C THR A 149 17.34 2.06 23.34
N THR A 150 17.06 0.89 23.93
CA THR A 150 16.70 -0.33 23.19
C THR A 150 15.20 -0.62 23.18
N ASP A 151 14.43 0.02 24.06
CA ASP A 151 12.99 -0.22 24.25
C ASP A 151 12.13 0.87 23.60
N GLY A 152 12.21 0.95 22.27
CA GLY A 152 11.52 1.95 21.47
C GLY A 152 10.84 1.36 20.24
N PHE A 153 9.79 2.04 19.77
CA PHE A 153 9.21 1.75 18.46
C PHE A 153 9.96 2.54 17.40
N LEU A 154 10.46 1.86 16.37
CA LEU A 154 11.09 2.56 15.25
C LEU A 154 10.01 3.16 14.36
N GLU A 155 9.97 4.49 14.30
CA GLU A 155 9.05 5.26 13.46
C GLU A 155 9.83 6.03 12.40
N SER A 156 9.22 6.16 11.22
CA SER A 156 9.78 6.91 10.10
C SER A 156 9.13 8.28 9.98
N PHE A 157 9.92 9.30 9.70
CA PHE A 157 9.48 10.67 9.45
C PHE A 157 10.07 11.19 8.15
N ALA A 158 9.37 12.12 7.48
CA ALA A 158 9.99 12.92 6.45
C ALA A 158 10.90 13.97 7.11
N GLN A 159 12.09 14.18 6.56
CA GLN A 159 13.04 15.17 7.07
C GLN A 159 12.38 16.55 7.19
N GLY A 160 12.53 17.19 8.36
CA GLY A 160 11.90 18.48 8.67
C GLY A 160 10.47 18.37 9.23
N PHE A 161 9.95 17.14 9.38
CA PHE A 161 8.68 16.81 10.03
C PHE A 161 8.85 15.80 11.17
N ASP A 162 10.09 15.49 11.55
CA ASP A 162 10.39 14.71 12.74
C ASP A 162 10.26 15.57 14.01
N PRO A 163 10.07 14.98 15.20
CA PRO A 163 9.84 15.75 16.42
C PRO A 163 11.03 16.62 16.89
N ASN A 164 12.22 16.47 16.29
CA ASN A 164 13.37 17.35 16.56
C ASN A 164 13.47 18.50 15.54
N ALA A 165 12.60 18.54 14.52
CA ALA A 165 12.59 19.60 13.54
C ALA A 165 12.19 20.94 14.17
N ASP A 166 12.73 22.04 13.62
CA ASP A 166 12.33 23.39 14.00
C ASP A 166 10.82 23.56 13.74
N PRO A 167 10.00 23.95 14.73
CA PRO A 167 8.57 24.18 14.51
C PRO A 167 8.24 25.10 13.31
N GLN A 168 9.15 26.01 12.94
CA GLN A 168 8.98 26.87 11.77
C GLN A 168 9.18 26.16 10.42
N SER A 169 9.81 24.98 10.38
CA SER A 169 9.95 24.20 9.13
C SER A 169 8.63 23.59 8.67
N PHE A 170 7.70 23.32 9.60
CA PHE A 170 6.36 22.81 9.28
C PHE A 170 5.53 23.81 8.47
N GLU A 171 5.59 25.11 8.83
CA GLU A 171 4.86 26.16 8.11
C GLU A 171 5.47 26.46 6.73
N GLN A 172 6.79 26.35 6.59
CA GLN A 172 7.45 26.58 5.30
C GLN A 172 7.23 25.41 4.33
N GLY A 173 7.20 24.17 4.82
CA GLY A 173 6.95 22.98 4.00
C GLY A 173 5.52 22.88 3.48
N THR A 174 4.52 23.27 4.30
CA THR A 174 3.11 23.31 3.89
C THR A 174 2.84 24.39 2.84
N GLN A 175 3.52 25.54 2.92
CA GLN A 175 3.43 26.59 1.90
C GLN A 175 4.04 26.20 0.55
N GLN A 176 5.11 25.40 0.52
CA GLN A 176 5.70 24.91 -0.74
C GLN A 176 4.82 23.86 -1.44
N LEU A 177 4.10 23.03 -0.68
CA LEU A 177 3.18 22.03 -1.25
C LEU A 177 1.94 22.68 -1.90
N ASN A 178 1.45 23.79 -1.34
CA ASN A 178 0.31 24.56 -1.89
C ASN A 178 0.59 25.21 -3.27
N GLY A 179 1.85 25.25 -3.73
CA GLY A 179 2.20 25.76 -5.06
C GLY A 179 1.97 24.76 -6.20
N SER A 180 1.58 23.51 -5.89
CA SER A 180 1.48 22.42 -6.87
C SER A 180 0.24 21.52 -6.67
N THR A 181 -0.76 21.98 -5.92
CA THR A 181 -2.03 21.26 -5.75
C THR A 181 -2.70 21.07 -7.12
N PRO A 182 -2.82 19.83 -7.64
CA PRO A 182 -3.77 19.56 -8.72
C PRO A 182 -5.16 19.94 -8.18
N PRO A 183 -6.09 20.43 -9.02
CA PRO A 183 -7.42 20.77 -8.54
C PRO A 183 -7.98 19.59 -7.77
N THR A 184 -8.22 19.78 -6.47
CA THR A 184 -8.97 18.84 -5.66
C THR A 184 -10.38 18.84 -6.23
N MET A 185 -10.82 17.70 -6.78
CA MET A 185 -12.25 17.48 -6.96
C MET A 185 -12.83 17.50 -5.56
N ASP A 186 -13.61 18.54 -5.27
CA ASP A 186 -14.38 18.58 -4.04
C ASP A 186 -15.38 17.41 -4.05
N ASP A 187 -15.67 16.83 -2.88
CA ASP A 187 -16.54 15.65 -2.77
C ASP A 187 -17.92 15.89 -3.44
N ASP A 188 -18.37 17.15 -3.49
CA ASP A 188 -19.60 17.58 -4.15
C ASP A 188 -19.55 17.42 -5.69
N ASP A 189 -18.39 17.59 -6.33
CA ASP A 189 -18.23 17.45 -7.78
C ASP A 189 -18.28 15.98 -8.24
N TYR A 190 -17.95 15.04 -7.35
CA TYR A 190 -18.01 13.60 -7.63
C TYR A 190 -19.46 13.08 -7.73
N PHE A 191 -20.36 13.60 -6.89
CA PHE A 191 -21.77 13.18 -6.87
C PHE A 191 -22.61 13.80 -7.98
N MET A 192 -22.20 14.96 -8.51
CA MET A 192 -22.96 15.69 -9.54
C MET A 192 -22.73 15.18 -10.96
N ASN A 193 -21.74 14.30 -11.15
CA ASN A 193 -21.35 13.75 -12.47
C ASN A 193 -21.68 12.25 -12.64
N GLN A 194 -22.57 11.70 -11.81
CA GLN A 194 -23.16 10.36 -12.02
C GLN A 194 -24.54 10.41 -12.67
#